data_AF-A0A0L7R6N4-F1
#
_entry.id   AF-A0A0L7R6N4-F1
#
_cell.length_a   1.000
_cell.length_b   1.000
_cell.length_c   1.000
_cell.angle_alpha   90.00
_cell.angle_beta   90.00
_cell.angle_gamma   90.00
#
_symmetry.space_group_name_H-M   'P 1'
#
loop_
_entity.id
_entity.type
_entity.pdbx_description
1 polymer ?
#
loop_
_entity_poly.entity_id
_entity_poly.type
_entity_poly.pdbx_seq_one_letter_code
_entity_poly.pdbx_strand_id
1 'polypeptide(L)'
;MWFINQEVEFFKLRFSSLDKEGVEKLLCMHKIDCQQITPEEKDELKEELHSSTSKITNVDIVEFYKVPFRKVTDLIKSRKVYISQGIAYVPHTDLVSVFVSHFRKNMQNGMSHARLSVSNVCDDERIISFLDSLPGYFAGMTRVVWTTTTTPIDKLNELSKSSYPMCMRVLHEALKNNHHLRNSGRIQYGLFLKGIGVTMEDSMNFWKTEFTKKLDVDKFEKEYGYAIRHLYGKEGKQTNYTPLGCPKIIASSVGPGEYHGCPYKHMDHESLRQKLFSFGLSAANITEIAELAKDWHYNIACTTYFKALHNNRLPEKPVIHPNGYFLESRNIMAKDSPTEVEGKERQTQSSSQNLTQSGRLSDKIGTPNRIDRNSGTPLRNIATPSRSSDRTPTTPMRRIDRTSMMTPVKSVKATPKRIENHLNDDEIAELMSEDM
;
A
#
# COMPACT_ATOMS: atom_id res chain seq x y z
N MET A 1 4.30 0.25 19.72
CA MET A 1 4.48 1.73 19.62
C MET A 1 4.04 2.31 18.28
N TRP A 2 4.32 1.67 17.15
CA TRP A 2 4.00 2.19 15.80
C TRP A 2 2.54 2.64 15.63
N PHE A 3 1.57 1.79 15.96
CA PHE A 3 0.14 2.08 15.80
C PHE A 3 -0.30 3.37 16.51
N ILE A 4 0.05 3.53 17.79
CA ILE A 4 -0.29 4.73 18.57
C ILE A 4 0.32 5.99 17.94
N ASN A 5 1.53 5.91 17.39
CA ASN A 5 2.15 7.05 16.73
C ASN A 5 1.42 7.42 15.43
N GLN A 6 1.06 6.44 14.59
CA GLN A 6 0.31 6.70 13.36
C GLN A 6 -1.08 7.28 13.65
N GLU A 7 -1.81 6.71 14.61
CA GLU A 7 -3.11 7.23 15.03
C GLU A 7 -3.03 8.64 15.60
N VAL A 8 -1.96 8.96 16.35
CA VAL A 8 -1.72 10.32 16.84
C VAL A 8 -1.45 11.31 15.70
N GLU A 9 -0.67 10.93 14.69
CA GLU A 9 -0.44 11.79 13.52
C GLU A 9 -1.72 11.98 12.70
N PHE A 10 -2.50 10.92 12.53
CA PHE A 10 -3.81 11.01 11.88
C PHE A 10 -4.79 11.89 12.67
N PHE A 11 -4.78 11.79 14.00
CA PHE A 11 -5.55 12.67 14.87
C PHE A 11 -5.14 14.14 14.70
N LYS A 12 -3.84 14.45 14.65
CA LYS A 12 -3.36 15.83 14.39
C LYS A 12 -3.86 16.36 13.05
N LEU A 13 -3.82 15.53 12.00
CA LEU A 13 -4.32 15.90 10.68
C LEU A 13 -5.83 16.23 10.73
N ARG A 14 -6.62 15.38 11.37
CA ARG A 14 -8.07 15.62 11.55
C ARG A 14 -8.32 16.86 12.40
N PHE A 15 -7.55 17.06 13.45
CA PHE A 15 -7.65 18.24 14.31
C PHE A 15 -7.36 19.53 13.54
N SER A 16 -6.38 19.53 12.63
CA SER A 16 -6.07 20.70 11.81
C SER A 16 -7.19 21.12 10.85
N SER A 17 -8.13 20.21 10.56
CA SER A 17 -9.32 20.50 9.75
C SER A 17 -10.52 20.99 10.54
N LEU A 18 -10.44 21.04 11.89
CA LEU A 18 -11.51 21.52 12.74
C LEU A 18 -11.49 23.05 12.82
N ASP A 19 -12.69 23.62 12.80
CA ASP A 19 -12.95 25.01 13.11
C ASP A 19 -13.04 25.22 14.63
N LYS A 20 -13.09 26.49 15.05
CA LYS A 20 -13.18 26.86 16.47
C LYS A 20 -14.37 26.19 17.17
N GLU A 21 -15.53 26.16 16.51
CA GLU A 21 -16.74 25.51 17.05
C GLU A 21 -16.55 24.00 17.24
N GLY A 22 -15.86 23.34 16.30
CA GLY A 22 -15.49 21.92 16.41
C GLY A 22 -14.57 21.65 17.60
N VAL A 23 -13.61 22.53 17.86
CA VAL A 23 -12.69 22.41 19.01
C VAL A 23 -13.44 22.58 20.33
N GLU A 24 -14.36 23.54 20.44
CA GLU A 24 -15.18 23.74 21.63
C GLU A 24 -16.11 22.56 21.90
N LYS A 25 -16.75 22.01 20.87
CA LYS A 25 -17.54 20.77 20.99
C LYS A 25 -16.69 19.61 21.50
N LEU A 26 -15.47 19.47 21.00
CA LEU A 26 -14.53 18.43 21.44
C LEU A 26 -14.14 18.59 22.92
N LEU A 27 -13.93 19.82 23.38
CA LEU A 27 -13.69 20.13 24.80
C LEU A 27 -14.88 19.70 25.68
N CYS A 28 -16.09 20.06 25.28
CA CYS A 28 -17.32 19.72 25.99
C CYS A 28 -17.57 18.21 26.06
N MET A 29 -17.36 17.49 24.95
CA MET A 29 -17.59 16.04 24.87
C MET A 29 -16.64 15.25 25.78
N HIS A 30 -15.35 15.60 25.79
CA HIS A 30 -14.32 14.85 26.51
C HIS A 30 -14.08 15.35 27.94
N LYS A 31 -14.81 16.38 28.41
CA LYS A 31 -14.66 16.99 29.75
C LYS A 31 -13.20 17.26 30.10
N ILE A 32 -12.44 17.78 29.14
CA ILE A 32 -11.04 18.12 29.38
C ILE A 32 -11.02 19.43 30.17
N ASP A 33 -10.33 19.45 31.32
CA ASP A 33 -10.11 20.68 32.12
C ASP A 33 -9.31 21.72 31.31
N CYS A 34 -10.01 22.44 30.44
CA CYS A 34 -9.52 23.55 29.64
C CYS A 34 -10.58 24.65 29.73
N GLN A 35 -10.21 25.79 30.30
CA GLN A 35 -11.10 26.96 30.42
C GLN A 35 -10.47 28.13 29.69
N GLN A 36 -11.26 28.86 28.90
CA GLN A 36 -10.79 30.10 28.28
C GLN A 36 -10.55 31.15 29.38
N ILE A 37 -9.46 31.91 29.27
CA ILE A 37 -9.19 33.02 30.21
C ILE A 37 -10.17 34.17 29.99
N THR A 38 -10.51 34.89 31.06
CA THR A 38 -11.28 36.13 30.91
C THR A 38 -10.38 37.25 30.36
N PRO A 39 -10.94 38.29 29.71
CA PRO A 39 -10.13 39.38 29.19
C PRO A 39 -9.37 40.15 30.29
N GLU A 40 -9.93 40.23 31.49
CA GLU A 40 -9.28 40.90 32.64
C GLU A 40 -8.02 40.15 33.07
N GLU A 41 -8.09 38.82 33.21
CA GLU A 41 -6.94 37.98 33.53
C GLU A 41 -5.90 37.97 32.41
N LYS A 42 -6.35 38.15 31.16
CA LYS A 42 -5.46 38.24 29.99
C LYS A 42 -4.64 39.52 30.05
N ASP A 43 -5.25 40.64 30.42
CA ASP A 43 -4.59 41.93 30.52
C ASP A 43 -3.57 41.96 31.66
N GLU A 44 -3.89 41.34 32.81
CA GLU A 44 -2.96 41.20 33.94
C GLU A 44 -1.71 40.36 33.60
N LEU A 45 -1.87 39.31 32.79
CA LEU A 45 -0.79 38.37 32.46
C LEU A 45 -0.13 38.65 31.10
N LYS A 46 -0.46 39.77 30.45
CA LYS A 46 -0.07 40.08 29.07
C LYS A 46 1.44 40.05 28.84
N GLU A 47 2.21 40.69 29.72
CA GLU A 47 3.68 40.74 29.65
C GLU A 47 4.32 39.35 29.78
N GLU A 48 3.82 38.53 30.71
CA GLU A 48 4.27 37.15 30.96
C GLU A 48 3.91 36.21 29.81
N LEU A 49 2.72 36.37 29.22
CA LEU A 49 2.28 35.62 28.04
C LEU A 49 3.11 35.99 26.81
N HIS A 50 3.47 37.27 26.66
CA HIS A 50 4.31 37.74 25.56
C HIS A 50 5.75 37.20 25.68
N SER A 51 6.33 37.23 26.88
CA SER A 51 7.69 36.74 27.12
C SER A 51 7.81 35.22 26.96
N SER A 52 6.76 34.47 27.31
CA SER A 52 6.74 33.01 27.30
C SER A 52 6.33 32.40 25.95
N THR A 53 5.77 33.19 25.03
CA THR A 53 5.25 32.70 23.75
C THR A 53 6.03 33.26 22.57
N SER A 54 7.23 32.73 22.34
CA SER A 54 8.22 33.27 21.39
C SER A 54 7.79 33.34 19.90
N LYS A 55 6.61 32.80 19.55
CA LYS A 55 6.11 32.76 18.16
C LYS A 55 4.89 33.65 17.91
N ILE A 56 4.30 34.25 18.95
CA ILE A 56 3.06 35.03 18.80
C ILE A 56 3.41 36.51 18.84
N THR A 57 3.30 37.16 17.68
CA THR A 57 3.61 38.58 17.50
C THR A 57 2.56 39.51 18.09
N ASN A 58 1.32 39.03 18.30
CA ASN A 58 0.24 39.84 18.87
C ASN A 58 -0.62 39.01 19.84
N VAL A 59 -0.31 39.14 21.14
CA VAL A 59 -1.00 38.45 22.25
C VAL A 59 -2.46 38.91 22.36
N ASP A 60 -2.79 40.12 21.91
CA ASP A 60 -4.13 40.70 22.06
C ASP A 60 -5.19 39.98 21.22
N ILE A 61 -4.79 39.45 20.07
CA ILE A 61 -5.71 38.78 19.14
C ILE A 61 -5.89 37.29 19.51
N VAL A 62 -4.90 36.68 20.15
CA VAL A 62 -4.90 35.23 20.41
C VAL A 62 -5.69 34.88 21.66
N GLU A 63 -6.55 33.88 21.55
CA GLU A 63 -7.28 33.31 22.69
C GLU A 63 -6.36 32.33 23.44
N PHE A 64 -6.39 32.42 24.77
CA PHE A 64 -5.61 31.55 25.66
C PHE A 64 -6.53 30.70 26.53
N TYR A 65 -6.05 29.50 26.86
CA TYR A 65 -6.76 28.53 27.67
C TYR A 65 -5.91 28.14 28.88
N LYS A 66 -6.56 28.05 30.05
CA LYS A 66 -6.01 27.50 31.28
C LYS A 66 -6.07 25.98 31.23
N VAL A 67 -4.91 25.34 31.35
CA VAL A 67 -4.80 23.88 31.34
C VAL A 67 -3.87 23.43 32.47
N PRO A 68 -4.19 22.37 33.23
CA PRO A 68 -3.24 21.82 34.19
C PRO A 68 -1.90 21.47 33.52
N PHE A 69 -0.77 21.93 34.10
CA PHE A 69 0.55 21.82 33.46
C PHE A 69 0.93 20.38 33.08
N ARG A 70 0.44 19.38 33.84
CA ARG A 70 0.67 17.95 33.61
C ARG A 70 0.16 17.45 32.25
N LYS A 71 -0.81 18.14 31.65
CA LYS A 71 -1.38 17.74 30.35
C LYS A 71 -0.56 18.24 29.15
N VAL A 72 0.27 19.27 29.34
CA VAL A 72 1.02 19.98 28.27
C VAL A 72 2.54 19.97 28.48
N THR A 73 3.06 18.85 28.99
CA THR A 73 4.50 18.70 29.30
C THR A 73 5.43 18.92 28.11
N ASP A 74 4.97 18.65 26.89
CA ASP A 74 5.67 18.88 25.63
C ASP A 74 5.83 20.38 25.28
N LEU A 75 4.79 21.18 25.54
CA LEU A 75 4.86 22.65 25.38
C LEU A 75 5.77 23.28 26.44
N ILE A 76 5.77 22.74 27.66
CA ILE A 76 6.63 23.19 28.75
C ILE A 76 8.10 22.87 28.44
N LYS A 77 8.39 21.65 27.99
CA LYS A 77 9.74 21.23 27.59
C LYS A 77 10.33 22.14 26.50
N SER A 78 9.47 22.62 25.59
CA SER A 78 9.85 23.52 24.52
C SER A 78 9.78 25.00 24.87
N ARG A 79 9.46 25.35 26.13
CA ARG A 79 9.32 26.72 26.66
C ARG A 79 8.40 27.60 25.81
N LYS A 80 7.24 27.06 25.42
CA LYS A 80 6.25 27.74 24.56
C LYS A 80 5.02 28.29 25.30
N VAL A 81 4.89 28.00 26.59
CA VAL A 81 3.71 28.32 27.38
C VAL A 81 4.12 28.91 28.72
N TYR A 82 3.33 29.87 29.19
CA TYR A 82 3.49 30.44 30.53
C TYR A 82 2.87 29.50 31.58
N ILE A 83 3.47 29.42 32.76
CA ILE A 83 2.98 28.58 33.87
C ILE A 83 2.90 29.44 35.13
N SER A 84 1.74 29.48 35.76
CA SER A 84 1.56 30.08 37.08
C SER A 84 0.71 29.17 37.97
N GLN A 85 1.12 28.99 39.23
CA GLN A 85 0.39 28.22 40.24
C GLN A 85 -0.05 26.81 39.81
N GLY A 86 0.74 26.14 38.96
CA GLY A 86 0.42 24.79 38.45
C GLY A 86 -0.56 24.76 37.28
N ILE A 87 -0.94 25.92 36.75
CA ILE A 87 -1.74 26.08 35.54
C ILE A 87 -0.84 26.60 34.42
N ALA A 88 -0.92 25.97 33.25
CA ALA A 88 -0.29 26.41 32.02
C ALA A 88 -1.29 27.18 31.15
N TYR A 89 -0.84 28.30 30.58
CA TYR A 89 -1.62 29.14 29.70
C TYR A 89 -1.21 28.85 28.26
N VAL A 90 -2.14 28.27 27.51
CA VAL A 90 -1.88 27.69 26.18
C VAL A 90 -2.66 28.48 25.12
N PRO A 91 -2.00 28.94 24.03
CA PRO A 91 -2.70 29.61 22.95
C PRO A 91 -3.57 28.62 22.16
N HIS A 92 -4.64 29.12 21.54
CA HIS A 92 -5.54 28.30 20.71
C HIS A 92 -4.79 27.44 19.68
N THR A 93 -3.73 27.97 19.06
CA THR A 93 -2.90 27.28 18.06
C THR A 93 -2.20 26.03 18.59
N ASP A 94 -1.83 26.02 19.88
CA ASP A 94 -1.12 24.91 20.52
C ASP A 94 -2.06 24.03 21.34
N LEU A 95 -3.37 24.31 21.36
CA LEU A 95 -4.37 23.50 22.07
C LEU A 95 -4.41 22.05 21.56
N VAL A 96 -4.00 21.83 20.30
CA VAL A 96 -3.81 20.50 19.70
C VAL A 96 -2.96 19.58 20.59
N SER A 97 -1.92 20.12 21.22
CA SER A 97 -1.02 19.37 22.10
C SER A 97 -1.76 18.74 23.29
N VAL A 98 -2.70 19.47 23.90
CA VAL A 98 -3.53 18.98 25.01
C VAL A 98 -4.32 17.73 24.58
N PHE A 99 -4.96 17.82 23.42
CA PHE A 99 -5.76 16.73 22.89
C PHE A 99 -4.91 15.55 22.45
N VAL A 100 -3.75 15.80 21.84
CA VAL A 100 -2.79 14.75 21.48
C VAL A 100 -2.31 13.99 22.71
N SER A 101 -2.00 14.69 23.80
CA SER A 101 -1.61 14.11 25.08
C SER A 101 -2.74 13.25 25.66
N HIS A 102 -3.97 13.78 25.69
CA HIS A 102 -5.15 13.06 26.16
C HIS A 102 -5.47 11.82 25.31
N PHE A 103 -5.47 11.96 23.99
CA PHE A 103 -5.73 10.89 23.03
C PHE A 103 -4.67 9.79 23.13
N ARG A 104 -3.40 10.16 23.20
CA ARG A 104 -2.30 9.20 23.39
C ARG A 104 -2.48 8.39 24.67
N LYS A 105 -2.83 9.04 25.79
CA LYS A 105 -3.11 8.34 27.06
C LYS A 105 -4.29 7.39 26.92
N ASN A 106 -5.38 7.81 26.28
CA ASN A 106 -6.54 6.96 26.05
C ASN A 106 -6.18 5.73 25.19
N MET A 107 -5.42 5.92 24.12
CA MET A 107 -4.93 4.84 23.26
C MET A 107 -4.00 3.86 23.99
N GLN A 108 -3.12 4.36 24.87
CA GLN A 108 -2.26 3.52 25.69
C GLN A 108 -3.05 2.66 26.68
N ASN A 109 -4.04 3.26 27.34
CA ASN A 109 -4.93 2.54 28.24
C ASN A 109 -5.77 1.50 27.48
N GLY A 110 -6.37 1.90 26.36
CA GLY A 110 -7.15 1.02 25.49
C GLY A 110 -6.33 -0.15 24.95
N MET A 111 -5.07 0.08 24.56
CA MET A 111 -4.16 -0.98 24.13
C MET A 111 -3.82 -1.96 25.26
N SER A 112 -3.66 -1.45 26.48
CA SER A 112 -3.41 -2.27 27.67
C SER A 112 -4.61 -3.18 27.98
N HIS A 113 -5.82 -2.64 27.89
CA HIS A 113 -7.05 -3.43 28.01
C HIS A 113 -7.21 -4.43 26.86
N ALA A 114 -6.98 -4.02 25.62
CA ALA A 114 -7.06 -4.88 24.46
C ALA A 114 -6.11 -6.08 24.58
N ARG A 115 -4.88 -5.86 25.08
CA ARG A 115 -3.92 -6.92 25.33
C ARG A 115 -4.44 -7.98 26.32
N LEU A 116 -5.13 -7.55 27.37
CA LEU A 116 -5.76 -8.49 28.33
C LEU A 116 -6.92 -9.25 27.67
N SER A 117 -7.70 -8.57 26.83
CA SER A 117 -8.82 -9.17 26.13
C SER A 117 -8.39 -10.21 25.07
N VAL A 118 -7.18 -10.11 24.50
CA VAL A 118 -6.67 -11.11 23.54
C VAL A 118 -6.63 -12.51 24.16
N SER A 119 -6.25 -12.64 25.43
CA SER A 119 -6.25 -13.94 26.12
C SER A 119 -7.65 -14.56 26.21
N ASN A 120 -8.70 -13.74 26.33
CA ASN A 120 -10.09 -14.21 26.40
C ASN A 120 -10.67 -14.56 25.02
N VAL A 121 -10.01 -14.16 23.94
CA VAL A 121 -10.46 -14.36 22.55
C VAL A 121 -9.56 -15.38 21.83
N CYS A 122 -8.56 -15.92 22.54
CA CYS A 122 -7.59 -16.87 22.02
C CYS A 122 -8.19 -18.25 21.69
N ASP A 123 -9.45 -18.48 22.01
CA ASP A 123 -10.19 -19.69 21.62
C ASP A 123 -10.96 -19.52 20.31
N ASP A 124 -11.14 -18.29 19.81
CA ASP A 124 -11.83 -18.03 18.54
C ASP A 124 -10.82 -18.02 17.37
N GLU A 125 -10.74 -19.16 16.67
CA GLU A 125 -9.87 -19.34 15.51
C GLU A 125 -10.07 -18.27 14.42
N ARG A 126 -11.28 -17.72 14.26
CA ARG A 126 -11.55 -16.71 13.22
C ARG A 126 -10.82 -15.41 13.51
N ILE A 127 -10.79 -15.00 14.78
CA ILE A 127 -10.16 -13.76 15.22
C ILE A 127 -8.64 -13.92 15.22
N ILE A 128 -8.13 -15.06 15.73
CA ILE A 128 -6.69 -15.33 15.71
C ILE A 128 -6.18 -15.43 14.28
N SER A 129 -6.87 -16.16 13.40
CA SER A 129 -6.48 -16.27 11.98
C SER A 129 -6.42 -14.89 11.31
N PHE A 130 -7.35 -13.99 11.63
CA PHE A 130 -7.31 -12.60 11.16
C PHE A 130 -6.14 -11.79 11.76
N LEU A 131 -5.87 -11.93 13.06
CA LEU A 131 -4.77 -11.24 13.74
C LEU A 131 -3.39 -11.73 13.27
N ASP A 132 -3.23 -13.02 13.01
CA ASP A 132 -2.00 -13.62 12.49
C ASP A 132 -1.76 -13.24 11.02
N SER A 133 -2.83 -13.10 10.25
CA SER A 133 -2.75 -12.64 8.86
C SER A 133 -2.66 -11.12 8.71
N LEU A 134 -2.94 -10.34 9.77
CA LEU A 134 -2.92 -8.87 9.76
C LEU A 134 -1.56 -8.27 9.34
N PRO A 135 -0.41 -8.74 9.85
CA PRO A 135 0.90 -8.37 9.31
C PRO A 135 1.03 -8.70 7.82
N GLY A 136 0.46 -9.82 7.37
CA GLY A 136 0.37 -10.25 5.97
C GLY A 136 -0.56 -9.40 5.09
N TYR A 137 -1.60 -8.78 5.68
CA TYR A 137 -2.51 -7.81 5.03
C TYR A 137 -1.89 -6.42 4.91
N PHE A 138 -1.04 -6.00 5.86
CA PHE A 138 -0.18 -4.83 5.68
C PHE A 138 0.93 -5.12 4.67
N ALA A 139 1.46 -6.34 4.64
CA ALA A 139 2.17 -6.89 3.48
C ALA A 139 1.23 -7.14 2.27
N GLY A 140 -0.05 -6.79 2.33
CA GLY A 140 -1.01 -6.79 1.22
C GLY A 140 -1.12 -5.43 0.54
N MET A 141 -0.50 -4.37 1.09
CA MET A 141 -0.19 -3.18 0.28
C MET A 141 0.84 -3.51 -0.80
N THR A 142 1.67 -4.55 -0.64
CA THR A 142 2.38 -5.21 -1.74
C THR A 142 1.36 -5.99 -2.58
N ARG A 143 0.48 -5.26 -3.29
CA ARG A 143 -0.29 -5.85 -4.40
C ARG A 143 0.72 -6.56 -5.29
N VAL A 144 0.48 -7.84 -5.56
CA VAL A 144 1.19 -8.56 -6.61
C VAL A 144 0.88 -7.81 -7.92
N VAL A 145 1.80 -6.96 -8.34
CA VAL A 145 1.64 -6.18 -9.56
C VAL A 145 2.08 -7.08 -10.71
N TRP A 146 1.11 -7.78 -11.30
CA TRP A 146 1.28 -8.45 -12.58
C TRP A 146 0.74 -7.55 -13.66
N THR A 147 1.61 -7.22 -14.61
CA THR A 147 1.19 -6.51 -15.81
C THR A 147 0.54 -7.51 -16.76
N THR A 148 -0.62 -7.18 -17.32
CA THR A 148 -1.28 -7.99 -18.36
C THR A 148 -0.70 -7.72 -19.75
N THR A 149 0.05 -6.64 -19.90
CA THR A 149 0.78 -6.26 -21.12
C THR A 149 2.05 -7.10 -21.26
N THR A 150 2.20 -7.76 -22.40
CA THR A 150 3.40 -8.50 -22.76
C THR A 150 4.59 -7.55 -22.92
N THR A 151 5.69 -7.83 -22.23
CA THR A 151 6.95 -7.10 -22.37
C THR A 151 7.91 -7.89 -23.26
N PRO A 152 8.28 -7.40 -24.45
CA PRO A 152 9.21 -8.11 -25.34
C PRO A 152 10.64 -8.07 -24.80
N ILE A 153 11.40 -9.15 -25.05
CA ILE A 153 12.76 -9.33 -24.52
C ILE A 153 13.78 -8.31 -25.06
N ASP A 154 13.58 -7.82 -26.27
CA ASP A 154 14.50 -6.86 -26.92
C ASP A 154 14.54 -5.52 -26.18
N LYS A 155 13.45 -5.17 -25.49
CA LYS A 155 13.34 -3.92 -24.73
C LYS A 155 13.93 -4.01 -23.33
N LEU A 156 14.30 -5.20 -22.84
CA LEU A 156 14.74 -5.38 -21.45
C LEU A 156 16.00 -4.57 -21.14
N ASN A 157 16.93 -4.43 -22.09
CA ASN A 157 18.14 -3.63 -21.90
C ASN A 157 17.82 -2.15 -21.68
N GLU A 158 16.90 -1.60 -22.46
CA GLU A 158 16.46 -0.21 -22.34
C GLU A 158 15.69 0.00 -21.03
N LEU A 159 14.71 -0.88 -20.76
CA LEU A 159 13.90 -0.86 -19.55
C LEU A 159 14.74 -1.01 -18.27
N SER A 160 15.86 -1.71 -18.33
CA SER A 160 16.78 -1.83 -17.20
C SER A 160 17.36 -0.48 -16.75
N LYS A 161 17.52 0.46 -17.69
CA LYS A 161 18.09 1.79 -17.43
C LYS A 161 17.02 2.79 -17.02
N SER A 162 15.82 2.68 -17.58
CA SER A 162 14.74 3.67 -17.40
C SER A 162 13.73 3.29 -16.32
N SER A 163 13.36 2.01 -16.20
CA SER A 163 12.21 1.58 -15.40
C SER A 163 12.50 0.55 -14.31
N TYR A 164 13.70 -0.02 -14.26
CA TYR A 164 14.01 -1.01 -13.22
C TYR A 164 14.39 -0.32 -11.90
N PRO A 165 13.90 -0.83 -10.76
CA PRO A 165 14.51 -0.50 -9.48
C PRO A 165 15.95 -1.01 -9.43
N MET A 166 16.77 -0.40 -8.56
CA MET A 166 18.20 -0.70 -8.49
C MET A 166 18.50 -2.20 -8.30
N CYS A 167 17.71 -2.91 -7.49
CA CYS A 167 17.88 -4.35 -7.26
C CYS A 167 17.77 -5.18 -8.55
N MET A 168 16.85 -4.84 -9.44
CA MET A 168 16.65 -5.57 -10.70
C MET A 168 17.64 -5.10 -11.77
N ARG A 169 18.02 -3.82 -11.78
CA ARG A 169 19.06 -3.30 -12.67
C ARG A 169 20.42 -3.96 -12.40
N VAL A 170 20.79 -4.12 -11.13
CA VAL A 170 22.03 -4.82 -10.73
C VAL A 170 22.03 -6.27 -11.21
N LEU A 171 20.91 -6.99 -11.03
CA LEU A 171 20.76 -8.37 -11.52
C LEU A 171 20.85 -8.46 -13.05
N HIS A 172 20.22 -7.52 -13.77
CA HIS A 172 20.27 -7.44 -15.22
C HIS A 172 21.71 -7.23 -15.72
N GLU A 173 22.44 -6.26 -15.16
CA GLU A 173 23.83 -5.99 -15.53
C GLU A 173 24.76 -7.16 -15.17
N ALA A 174 24.57 -7.78 -14.00
CA ALA A 174 25.34 -8.96 -13.60
C ALA A 174 25.13 -10.13 -14.57
N LEU A 175 23.89 -10.38 -14.99
CA LEU A 175 23.59 -11.39 -16.01
C LEU A 175 24.27 -11.08 -17.35
N LYS A 176 24.19 -9.82 -17.81
CA LYS A 176 24.78 -9.39 -19.07
C LYS A 176 26.32 -9.45 -19.08
N ASN A 177 26.96 -9.19 -17.95
CA ASN A 177 28.42 -9.18 -17.84
C ASN A 177 28.98 -10.58 -17.57
N ASN A 178 28.32 -11.34 -16.68
CA ASN A 178 28.84 -12.62 -16.23
C ASN A 178 28.32 -13.79 -17.06
N HIS A 179 27.25 -13.57 -17.86
CA HIS A 179 26.55 -14.60 -18.63
C HIS A 179 26.01 -15.74 -17.75
N HIS A 180 25.79 -15.46 -16.46
CA HIS A 180 25.27 -16.40 -15.47
C HIS A 180 24.75 -15.66 -14.24
N LEU A 181 23.79 -16.27 -13.53
CA LEU A 181 23.35 -15.86 -12.21
C LEU A 181 23.20 -17.09 -11.29
N ARG A 182 23.57 -16.91 -10.02
CA ARG A 182 23.33 -17.90 -8.94
C ARG A 182 21.83 -18.05 -8.64
N ASN A 183 21.47 -19.13 -7.95
CA ASN A 183 20.08 -19.57 -7.78
C ASN A 183 19.14 -18.46 -7.28
N SER A 184 19.47 -17.82 -6.15
CA SER A 184 18.68 -16.73 -5.57
C SER A 184 18.51 -15.54 -6.53
N GLY A 185 19.55 -15.21 -7.31
CA GLY A 185 19.48 -14.19 -8.36
C GLY A 185 18.57 -14.57 -9.52
N ARG A 186 18.62 -15.84 -9.96
CA ARG A 186 17.71 -16.36 -11.01
C ARG A 186 16.25 -16.29 -10.55
N ILE A 187 15.97 -16.64 -9.29
CA ILE A 187 14.61 -16.61 -8.73
C ILE A 187 14.11 -15.16 -8.63
N GLN A 188 14.88 -14.28 -7.97
CA GLN A 188 14.49 -12.88 -7.79
C GLN A 188 14.26 -12.18 -9.13
N TYR A 189 15.17 -12.35 -10.09
CA TYR A 189 15.09 -11.70 -11.39
C TYR A 189 14.05 -12.37 -12.30
N GLY A 190 14.02 -13.70 -12.35
CA GLY A 190 13.08 -14.46 -13.19
C GLY A 190 11.63 -14.22 -12.81
N LEU A 191 11.31 -14.19 -11.51
CA LEU A 191 9.96 -13.84 -11.06
C LEU A 191 9.63 -12.36 -11.33
N PHE A 192 10.60 -11.46 -11.23
CA PHE A 192 10.38 -10.06 -11.61
C PHE A 192 10.06 -9.93 -13.11
N LEU A 193 10.80 -10.62 -13.99
CA LEU A 193 10.56 -10.65 -15.44
C LEU A 193 9.17 -11.18 -15.77
N LYS A 194 8.77 -12.27 -15.14
CA LYS A 194 7.40 -12.79 -15.23
C LYS A 194 6.37 -11.73 -14.81
N GLY A 195 6.60 -11.04 -13.69
CA GLY A 195 5.68 -10.03 -13.18
C GLY A 195 5.53 -8.78 -14.08
N ILE A 196 6.57 -8.41 -14.84
CA ILE A 196 6.48 -7.32 -15.84
C ILE A 196 5.89 -7.79 -17.18
N GLY A 197 5.51 -9.07 -17.31
CA GLY A 197 4.83 -9.60 -18.49
C GLY A 197 5.73 -10.24 -19.54
N VAL A 198 6.96 -10.66 -19.20
CA VAL A 198 7.77 -11.50 -20.09
C VAL A 198 7.17 -12.90 -20.13
N THR A 199 6.87 -13.41 -21.32
CA THR A 199 6.27 -14.74 -21.50
C THR A 199 7.24 -15.85 -21.11
N MET A 200 6.74 -17.08 -20.93
CA MET A 200 7.61 -18.21 -20.59
C MET A 200 8.58 -18.51 -21.73
N GLU A 201 8.08 -18.49 -22.96
CA GLU A 201 8.83 -18.75 -24.18
C GLU A 201 9.93 -17.70 -24.36
N ASP A 202 9.59 -16.42 -24.17
CA ASP A 202 10.54 -15.33 -24.22
C ASP A 202 11.57 -15.40 -23.10
N SER A 203 11.14 -15.75 -21.88
CA SER A 203 12.03 -15.94 -20.74
C SER A 203 13.03 -17.07 -20.99
N MET A 204 12.55 -18.21 -21.52
CA MET A 204 13.40 -19.33 -21.91
C MET A 204 14.44 -18.89 -22.94
N ASN A 205 14.03 -18.18 -23.99
CA ASN A 205 14.94 -17.67 -25.02
C ASN A 205 15.94 -16.67 -24.45
N PHE A 206 15.51 -15.79 -23.56
CA PHE A 206 16.36 -14.79 -22.90
C PHE A 206 17.45 -15.45 -22.04
N TRP A 207 17.08 -16.38 -21.17
CA TRP A 207 18.04 -17.10 -20.33
C TRP A 207 18.96 -17.98 -21.15
N LYS A 208 18.42 -18.70 -22.16
CA LYS A 208 19.20 -19.53 -23.08
C LYS A 208 20.26 -18.71 -23.78
N THR A 209 19.88 -17.59 -24.39
CA THR A 209 20.78 -16.71 -25.15
C THR A 209 21.91 -16.13 -24.29
N GLU A 210 21.66 -15.82 -23.02
CA GLU A 210 22.72 -15.33 -22.14
C GLU A 210 23.60 -16.46 -21.59
N PHE A 211 23.02 -17.58 -21.16
CA PHE A 211 23.79 -18.66 -20.52
C PHE A 211 24.64 -19.42 -21.54
N THR A 212 24.18 -19.55 -22.80
CA THR A 212 24.91 -20.28 -23.82
C THR A 212 26.17 -19.58 -24.32
N LYS A 213 26.43 -18.35 -23.87
CA LYS A 213 27.72 -17.68 -24.06
C LYS A 213 28.85 -18.31 -23.24
N LYS A 214 28.51 -19.09 -22.20
CA LYS A 214 29.47 -19.81 -21.34
C LYS A 214 29.15 -21.29 -21.15
N LEU A 215 27.91 -21.70 -21.39
CA LEU A 215 27.43 -23.06 -21.22
C LEU A 215 26.99 -23.64 -22.56
N ASP A 216 26.98 -24.96 -22.67
CA ASP A 216 26.42 -25.62 -23.84
C ASP A 216 24.88 -25.59 -23.82
N VAL A 217 24.27 -25.67 -25.00
CA VAL A 217 22.80 -25.64 -25.17
C VAL A 217 22.15 -26.81 -24.45
N ASP A 218 22.71 -28.01 -24.58
CA ASP A 218 22.14 -29.22 -23.98
C ASP A 218 22.22 -29.17 -22.45
N LYS A 219 23.33 -28.64 -21.93
CA LYS A 219 23.52 -28.39 -20.50
C LYS A 219 22.50 -27.38 -19.97
N PHE A 220 22.22 -26.31 -20.73
CA PHE A 220 21.22 -25.33 -20.36
C PHE A 220 19.81 -25.95 -20.23
N GLU A 221 19.40 -26.73 -21.24
CA GLU A 221 18.06 -27.33 -21.26
C GLU A 221 17.85 -28.33 -20.12
N LYS A 222 18.90 -29.11 -19.79
CA LYS A 222 18.87 -30.08 -18.70
C LYS A 222 18.82 -29.41 -17.32
N GLU A 223 19.71 -28.46 -17.05
CA GLU A 223 19.90 -27.89 -15.69
C GLU A 223 18.95 -26.71 -15.40
N TYR A 224 18.57 -25.91 -16.40
CA TYR A 224 17.85 -24.65 -16.19
C TYR A 224 16.47 -24.60 -16.85
N GLY A 225 16.23 -25.43 -17.87
CA GLY A 225 14.95 -25.45 -18.59
C GLY A 225 13.76 -25.77 -17.68
N TYR A 226 13.89 -26.80 -16.84
CA TYR A 226 12.87 -27.20 -15.88
C TYR A 226 12.53 -26.08 -14.89
N ALA A 227 13.58 -25.50 -14.27
CA ALA A 227 13.46 -24.40 -13.33
C ALA A 227 12.64 -23.21 -13.88
N ILE A 228 12.93 -22.80 -15.12
CA ILE A 228 12.22 -21.68 -15.77
C ILE A 228 10.74 -22.04 -15.99
N ARG A 229 10.42 -23.24 -16.49
CA ARG A 229 9.03 -23.68 -16.69
C ARG A 229 8.26 -23.78 -15.37
N HIS A 230 8.94 -24.22 -14.32
CA HIS A 230 8.38 -24.30 -12.97
C HIS A 230 8.04 -22.91 -12.40
N LEU A 231 8.91 -21.90 -12.58
CA LEU A 231 8.63 -20.52 -12.17
C LEU A 231 7.35 -19.94 -12.81
N TYR A 232 7.01 -20.39 -14.01
CA TYR A 232 5.80 -20.01 -14.75
C TYR A 232 4.59 -20.91 -14.47
N GLY A 233 4.72 -21.92 -13.60
CA GLY A 233 3.63 -22.81 -13.20
C GLY A 233 3.22 -23.83 -14.28
N LYS A 234 4.11 -24.14 -15.23
CA LYS A 234 3.85 -25.10 -16.31
C LYS A 234 4.31 -26.53 -16.01
N GLU A 235 4.95 -26.76 -14.87
CA GLU A 235 5.44 -28.06 -14.40
C GLU A 235 5.15 -28.28 -12.90
N GLY A 236 5.21 -29.53 -12.44
CA GLY A 236 5.00 -29.90 -11.04
C GLY A 236 3.57 -29.63 -10.52
N LYS A 237 3.45 -29.11 -9.29
CA LYS A 237 2.16 -28.76 -8.64
C LYS A 237 1.40 -27.60 -9.33
N GLN A 238 1.86 -27.10 -10.48
CA GLN A 238 1.32 -25.95 -11.22
C GLN A 238 1.16 -24.70 -10.34
N THR A 239 2.11 -24.48 -9.42
CA THR A 239 2.08 -23.34 -8.52
C THR A 239 2.54 -22.09 -9.26
N ASN A 240 1.61 -21.17 -9.48
CA ASN A 240 1.91 -19.92 -10.16
C ASN A 240 2.57 -18.93 -9.19
N TYR A 241 3.91 -19.01 -9.09
CA TYR A 241 4.71 -18.23 -8.15
C TYR A 241 4.61 -16.72 -8.32
N THR A 242 4.46 -16.00 -7.20
CA THR A 242 4.39 -14.54 -7.15
C THR A 242 5.79 -13.91 -7.11
N PRO A 243 6.03 -12.80 -7.84
CA PRO A 243 7.20 -11.95 -7.68
C PRO A 243 7.47 -11.57 -6.23
N LEU A 244 8.75 -11.43 -5.91
CA LEU A 244 9.20 -11.12 -4.56
C LEU A 244 8.98 -9.63 -4.24
N GLY A 245 8.34 -9.35 -3.11
CA GLY A 245 8.20 -7.99 -2.57
C GLY A 245 9.49 -7.48 -1.92
N CYS A 246 9.60 -6.16 -1.73
CA CYS A 246 10.76 -5.56 -1.06
C CYS A 246 11.05 -6.16 0.32
N PRO A 247 10.06 -6.45 1.20
CA PRO A 247 10.35 -7.05 2.52
C PRO A 247 11.12 -8.37 2.43
N LYS A 248 10.73 -9.28 1.53
CA LYS A 248 11.43 -10.57 1.34
C LYS A 248 12.82 -10.37 0.76
N ILE A 249 12.96 -9.52 -0.26
CA ILE A 249 14.25 -9.21 -0.89
C ILE A 249 15.22 -8.55 0.11
N ILE A 250 14.71 -7.68 0.98
CA ILE A 250 15.50 -7.07 2.05
C ILE A 250 15.87 -8.12 3.11
N ALA A 251 14.98 -9.05 3.45
CA ALA A 251 15.25 -10.07 4.46
C ALA A 251 16.25 -11.16 4.00
N SER A 252 16.43 -11.37 2.69
CA SER A 252 17.32 -12.39 2.13
C SER A 252 18.78 -12.26 2.59
N SER A 253 19.46 -13.39 2.79
CA SER A 253 20.91 -13.45 2.94
C SER A 253 21.60 -13.39 1.58
N VAL A 254 22.66 -12.59 1.46
CA VAL A 254 23.43 -12.42 0.23
C VAL A 254 24.89 -12.73 0.53
N GLY A 255 25.45 -13.75 -0.13
CA GLY A 255 26.83 -14.17 0.02
C GLY A 255 27.79 -13.54 -1.01
N PRO A 256 29.11 -13.80 -0.89
CA PRO A 256 30.10 -13.32 -1.86
C PRO A 256 29.83 -13.84 -3.28
N GLY A 257 29.88 -12.94 -4.26
CA GLY A 257 29.60 -13.26 -5.67
C GLY A 257 28.12 -13.42 -6.01
N GLU A 258 27.21 -13.10 -5.08
CA GLU A 258 25.78 -13.04 -5.31
C GLU A 258 25.32 -11.60 -5.55
N TYR A 259 24.37 -11.43 -6.47
CA TYR A 259 23.87 -10.12 -6.90
C TYR A 259 22.39 -9.90 -6.55
N HIS A 260 21.75 -10.84 -5.85
CA HIS A 260 20.37 -10.71 -5.39
C HIS A 260 20.28 -9.88 -4.11
N GLY A 261 19.06 -9.68 -3.63
CA GLY A 261 18.78 -8.84 -2.47
C GLY A 261 18.55 -7.38 -2.81
N CYS A 262 18.42 -6.57 -1.77
CA CYS A 262 18.30 -5.11 -1.85
C CYS A 262 19.68 -4.43 -1.82
N PRO A 263 20.10 -3.72 -2.90
CA PRO A 263 21.39 -3.02 -2.93
C PRO A 263 21.60 -2.07 -1.76
N TYR A 264 20.55 -1.37 -1.34
CA TYR A 264 20.61 -0.41 -0.22
C TYR A 264 20.90 -1.07 1.14
N LYS A 265 20.69 -2.39 1.28
CA LYS A 265 20.99 -3.14 2.50
C LYS A 265 22.30 -3.93 2.41
N HIS A 266 22.55 -4.58 1.28
CA HIS A 266 23.62 -5.59 1.18
C HIS A 266 24.91 -5.07 0.55
N MET A 267 24.86 -3.97 -0.21
CA MET A 267 26.09 -3.33 -0.68
C MET A 267 26.67 -2.47 0.44
N ASP A 268 27.99 -2.46 0.57
CA ASP A 268 28.65 -1.49 1.44
C ASP A 268 28.48 -0.06 0.89
N HIS A 269 28.70 0.92 1.76
CA HIS A 269 28.45 2.32 1.44
C HIS A 269 29.30 2.86 0.28
N GLU A 270 30.52 2.36 0.11
CA GLU A 270 31.41 2.83 -0.96
C GLU A 270 30.98 2.24 -2.30
N SER A 271 30.76 0.93 -2.35
CA SER A 271 30.23 0.24 -3.53
C SER A 271 28.88 0.80 -3.96
N LEU A 272 27.99 1.12 -3.00
CA LEU A 272 26.70 1.75 -3.29
C LEU A 272 26.86 3.10 -3.98
N ARG A 273 27.74 3.97 -3.47
CA ARG A 273 28.01 5.29 -4.07
C ARG A 273 28.59 5.17 -5.46
N GLN A 274 29.58 4.30 -5.65
CA GLN A 274 30.18 4.04 -6.96
C GLN A 274 29.15 3.52 -7.96
N LYS A 275 28.26 2.61 -7.52
CA LYS A 275 27.21 2.07 -8.37
C LYS A 275 26.19 3.14 -8.77
N LEU A 276 25.74 3.98 -7.84
CA LEU A 276 24.83 5.09 -8.12
C LEU A 276 25.48 6.13 -9.06
N PHE A 277 26.78 6.40 -8.89
CA PHE A 277 27.55 7.24 -9.80
C PHE A 277 27.62 6.65 -11.21
N SER A 278 27.88 5.35 -11.33
CA SER A 278 27.89 4.65 -12.63
C SER A 278 26.53 4.69 -13.35
N PHE A 279 25.44 4.92 -12.59
CA PHE A 279 24.09 5.08 -13.13
C PHE A 279 23.76 6.51 -13.54
N GLY A 280 24.69 7.45 -13.36
CA GLY A 280 24.57 8.84 -13.80
C GLY A 280 23.81 9.74 -12.82
N LEU A 281 23.71 9.37 -11.55
CA LEU A 281 23.06 10.22 -10.54
C LEU A 281 23.98 11.39 -10.12
N SER A 282 23.36 12.51 -9.75
CA SER A 282 24.08 13.67 -9.21
C SER A 282 24.68 13.37 -7.83
N ALA A 283 25.79 14.03 -7.50
CA ALA A 283 26.46 13.86 -6.20
C ALA A 283 25.52 14.11 -5.00
N ALA A 284 24.62 15.09 -5.10
CA ALA A 284 23.63 15.38 -4.05
C ALA A 284 22.68 14.19 -3.81
N ASN A 285 22.12 13.62 -4.89
CA ASN A 285 21.22 12.47 -4.79
C ASN A 285 21.95 11.23 -4.28
N ILE A 286 23.22 11.03 -4.67
CA ILE A 286 24.04 9.92 -4.19
C ILE A 286 24.24 9.99 -2.69
N THR A 287 24.58 11.18 -2.16
CA THR A 287 24.76 11.40 -0.72
C THR A 287 23.47 11.14 0.04
N GLU A 288 22.34 11.71 -0.41
CA GLU A 288 21.03 11.52 0.21
C GLU A 288 20.63 10.03 0.26
N ILE A 289 20.77 9.31 -0.86
CA ILE A 289 20.43 7.88 -0.93
C ILE A 289 21.33 7.06 0.00
N ALA A 290 22.63 7.37 0.06
CA ALA A 290 23.58 6.65 0.90
C ALA A 290 23.33 6.87 2.39
N GLU A 291 22.92 8.09 2.80
CA GLU A 291 22.51 8.40 4.18
C GLU A 291 21.22 7.67 4.56
N LEU A 292 20.21 7.69 3.69
CA LEU A 292 18.97 6.95 3.91
C LEU A 292 19.20 5.44 4.06
N ALA A 293 20.11 4.88 3.24
CA ALA A 293 20.51 3.48 3.35
C ALA A 293 21.21 3.19 4.69
N LYS A 294 22.09 4.09 5.16
CA LYS A 294 22.77 3.99 6.46
C LYS A 294 21.80 3.99 7.63
N ASP A 295 20.73 4.77 7.53
CA ASP A 295 19.68 4.86 8.55
C ASP A 295 18.60 3.77 8.44
N TRP A 296 18.85 2.71 7.68
CA TRP A 296 17.94 1.57 7.47
C TRP A 296 16.62 1.94 6.76
N HIS A 297 16.56 3.10 6.11
CA HIS A 297 15.39 3.58 5.37
C HIS A 297 15.41 3.14 3.90
N TYR A 298 15.53 1.83 3.66
CA TYR A 298 15.76 1.24 2.32
C TYR A 298 14.69 1.57 1.27
N ASN A 299 13.42 1.55 1.66
CA ASN A 299 12.33 1.88 0.74
C ASN A 299 12.34 3.37 0.36
N ILE A 300 12.74 4.24 1.29
CA ILE A 300 12.87 5.67 1.05
C ILE A 300 14.07 5.92 0.13
N ALA A 301 15.22 5.27 0.37
CA ALA A 301 16.38 5.32 -0.52
C ALA A 301 16.02 4.88 -1.96
N CYS A 302 15.24 3.81 -2.11
CA CYS A 302 14.70 3.37 -3.40
C CYS A 302 13.76 4.40 -4.06
N THR A 303 12.95 5.09 -3.24
CA THR A 303 12.06 6.16 -3.71
C THR A 303 12.83 7.40 -4.13
N THR A 304 13.91 7.77 -3.41
CA THR A 304 14.81 8.86 -3.79
C THR A 304 15.55 8.53 -5.09
N TYR A 305 15.98 7.28 -5.29
CA TYR A 305 16.51 6.81 -6.57
C TYR A 305 15.47 6.91 -7.70
N PHE A 306 14.21 6.52 -7.45
CA PHE A 306 13.12 6.71 -8.41
C PHE A 306 12.96 8.18 -8.82
N LYS A 307 12.90 9.07 -7.82
CA LYS A 307 12.77 10.52 -8.01
C LYS A 307 13.90 11.08 -8.86
N ALA A 308 15.14 10.64 -8.61
CA ALA A 308 16.31 11.06 -9.37
C ALA A 308 16.23 10.67 -10.86
N LEU A 309 15.67 9.50 -11.17
CA LEU A 309 15.54 9.03 -12.56
C LEU A 309 14.36 9.64 -13.32
N HIS A 310 13.31 10.11 -12.62
CA HIS A 310 12.07 10.59 -13.23
C HIS A 310 11.89 12.11 -13.09
N ASN A 311 12.97 12.88 -13.30
CA ASN A 311 12.93 14.35 -13.28
C ASN A 311 12.29 14.93 -12.00
N ASN A 312 12.69 14.42 -10.83
CA ASN A 312 12.17 14.81 -9.51
C ASN A 312 10.69 14.49 -9.24
N ARG A 313 10.05 13.64 -10.05
CA ARG A 313 8.68 13.17 -9.79
C ARG A 313 8.67 12.01 -8.80
N LEU A 314 7.72 12.06 -7.87
CA LEU A 314 7.50 10.99 -6.89
C LEU A 314 6.48 9.97 -7.43
N PRO A 315 6.61 8.69 -7.03
CA PRO A 315 5.60 7.69 -7.34
C PRO A 315 4.29 8.02 -6.59
N GLU A 316 3.14 7.75 -7.22
CA GLU A 316 1.82 7.97 -6.60
C GLU A 316 1.58 7.05 -5.38
N LYS A 317 2.26 5.89 -5.36
CA LYS A 317 2.18 4.89 -4.30
C LYS A 317 3.54 4.63 -3.66
N PRO A 318 3.57 4.24 -2.37
CA PRO A 318 4.81 3.82 -1.72
C PRO A 318 5.49 2.66 -2.46
N VAL A 319 6.80 2.76 -2.64
CA VAL A 319 7.62 1.70 -3.26
C VAL A 319 7.87 0.60 -2.24
N ILE A 320 7.09 -0.48 -2.34
CA ILE A 320 7.22 -1.68 -1.50
C ILE A 320 7.34 -2.97 -2.31
N HIS A 321 7.30 -2.87 -3.65
CA HIS A 321 7.47 -3.99 -4.57
C HIS A 321 8.29 -3.58 -5.81
N PRO A 322 9.24 -4.38 -6.30
CA PRO A 322 9.96 -4.10 -7.55
C PRO A 322 9.07 -3.95 -8.79
N ASN A 323 8.13 -4.87 -9.01
CA ASN A 323 7.12 -4.72 -10.07
C ASN A 323 6.20 -3.50 -9.90
N GLY A 324 5.91 -3.09 -8.65
CA GLY A 324 5.19 -1.85 -8.37
C GLY A 324 5.98 -0.62 -8.79
N TYR A 325 7.27 -0.56 -8.44
CA TYR A 325 8.21 0.47 -8.93
C TYR A 325 8.19 0.53 -10.47
N PHE A 326 8.32 -0.63 -11.12
CA PHE A 326 8.36 -0.70 -12.58
C PHE A 326 7.08 -0.14 -13.20
N LEU A 327 5.90 -0.53 -12.70
CA LEU A 327 4.63 -0.06 -13.24
C LEU A 327 4.48 1.46 -13.07
N GLU A 328 4.79 2.00 -11.89
CA GLU A 328 4.72 3.45 -11.65
C GLU A 328 5.71 4.21 -12.54
N SER A 329 6.92 3.69 -12.76
CA SER A 329 7.87 4.27 -13.72
C SER A 329 7.29 4.30 -15.13
N ARG A 330 6.74 3.18 -15.60
CA ARG A 330 6.10 3.09 -16.93
C ARG A 330 4.93 4.06 -17.09
N ASN A 331 4.14 4.25 -16.04
CA ASN A 331 3.02 5.20 -16.03
C ASN A 331 3.51 6.66 -16.18
N ILE A 332 4.60 7.04 -15.51
CA ILE A 332 5.17 8.38 -15.65
C ILE A 332 5.72 8.59 -17.06
N MET A 333 6.48 7.62 -17.58
CA MET A 333 7.07 7.74 -18.91
C MET A 333 6.01 7.78 -20.02
N ALA A 334 4.91 7.05 -19.89
CA ALA A 334 3.80 7.10 -20.84
C ALA A 334 3.07 8.46 -20.84
N LYS A 335 3.08 9.19 -19.72
CA LYS A 335 2.54 10.56 -19.64
C LYS A 335 3.47 11.60 -20.31
N ASP A 336 4.76 11.28 -20.47
CA ASP A 336 5.76 12.19 -21.04
C ASP A 336 5.98 12.03 -22.55
N SER A 337 5.54 10.91 -23.15
CA SER A 337 5.57 10.75 -24.61
C SER A 337 4.52 11.64 -25.28
N PRO A 338 4.90 12.62 -26.14
CA PRO A 338 3.93 13.44 -26.86
C PRO A 338 3.30 12.55 -27.93
N THR A 339 2.07 12.13 -27.72
CA THR A 339 1.25 11.53 -28.77
C THR A 339 0.06 12.43 -29.01
N GLU A 340 -0.14 12.70 -30.29
CA GLU A 340 -1.10 13.61 -30.90
C GLU A 340 -2.52 13.44 -30.38
N VAL A 341 -3.24 14.55 -30.46
CA VAL A 341 -4.67 14.65 -30.26
C VAL A 341 -5.37 13.73 -31.26
N GLU A 342 -5.99 12.65 -30.79
CA GLU A 342 -7.23 12.15 -31.36
C GLU A 342 -8.04 11.40 -30.29
N GLY A 343 -9.28 11.87 -30.10
CA GLY A 343 -10.17 11.42 -29.04
C GLY A 343 -10.68 10.01 -29.25
N LYS A 344 -10.81 9.28 -28.14
CA LYS A 344 -11.84 8.26 -27.94
C LYS A 344 -12.14 8.12 -26.45
N GLU A 345 -13.18 8.84 -26.07
CA GLU A 345 -14.21 8.51 -25.10
C GLU A 345 -13.81 7.67 -23.87
N ARG A 346 -13.83 8.35 -22.73
CA ARG A 346 -14.12 7.76 -21.43
C ARG A 346 -15.51 7.12 -21.47
N GLN A 347 -15.59 5.80 -21.38
CA GLN A 347 -16.76 5.13 -20.81
C GLN A 347 -16.40 4.62 -19.42
N THR A 348 -16.61 5.50 -18.44
CA THR A 348 -16.94 5.08 -17.07
C THR A 348 -18.44 5.35 -16.94
N GLN A 349 -19.25 4.31 -17.10
CA GLN A 349 -20.68 4.39 -16.78
C GLN A 349 -20.80 4.44 -15.26
N SER A 350 -20.96 5.64 -14.72
CA SER A 350 -21.75 5.88 -13.51
C SER A 350 -23.04 6.58 -13.95
N SER A 351 -24.14 5.84 -13.85
CA SER A 351 -25.50 6.29 -14.08
C SER A 351 -25.89 7.35 -13.05
N SER A 352 -26.09 8.59 -13.50
CA SER A 352 -26.93 9.61 -12.87
C SER A 352 -27.21 10.69 -13.91
N GLN A 353 -28.32 10.55 -14.63
CA GLN A 353 -28.85 11.60 -15.49
C GLN A 353 -29.52 12.67 -14.62
N ASN A 354 -29.04 13.91 -14.73
CA ASN A 354 -29.83 15.11 -14.52
C ASN A 354 -29.92 15.82 -15.86
N LEU A 355 -31.13 16.10 -16.35
CA LEU A 355 -31.37 17.07 -17.41
C LEU A 355 -31.61 18.46 -16.80
N THR A 356 -30.84 19.40 -17.35
CA THR A 356 -30.97 20.86 -17.45
C THR A 356 -32.42 21.35 -17.67
N GLN A 357 -32.85 22.59 -17.38
CA GLN A 357 -32.15 23.88 -17.44
C GLN A 357 -33.00 25.00 -16.76
N SER A 358 -32.26 26.05 -16.36
CA SER A 358 -32.59 27.35 -15.75
C SER A 358 -33.77 28.19 -16.29
N GLY A 359 -34.41 28.99 -15.42
CA GLY A 359 -35.04 30.27 -15.82
C GLY A 359 -36.04 30.96 -14.86
N ARG A 360 -35.53 31.75 -13.90
CA ARG A 360 -36.00 33.07 -13.36
C ARG A 360 -37.47 33.38 -12.94
N LEU A 361 -37.55 34.12 -11.81
CA LEU A 361 -38.49 35.19 -11.37
C LEU A 361 -39.60 34.89 -10.32
N SER A 362 -39.34 35.43 -9.11
CA SER A 362 -40.16 36.25 -8.20
C SER A 362 -41.60 35.87 -7.73
N ASP A 363 -41.77 36.10 -6.42
CA ASP A 363 -42.95 36.58 -5.68
C ASP A 363 -44.00 35.60 -5.08
N LYS A 364 -44.00 35.59 -3.74
CA LYS A 364 -45.14 35.82 -2.81
C LYS A 364 -46.26 34.78 -2.60
N ILE A 365 -46.40 34.44 -1.31
CA ILE A 365 -47.63 34.26 -0.48
C ILE A 365 -48.36 32.90 -0.51
N GLY A 366 -48.57 32.33 0.71
CA GLY A 366 -49.87 31.80 1.13
C GLY A 366 -50.03 30.28 1.40
N THR A 367 -49.94 29.86 2.67
CA THR A 367 -50.65 28.69 3.27
C THR A 367 -52.18 28.93 3.34
N PRO A 368 -53.03 27.99 3.82
CA PRO A 368 -53.16 26.51 3.66
C PRO A 368 -54.66 26.09 3.43
N ASN A 369 -54.98 24.79 3.36
CA ASN A 369 -56.26 24.09 3.73
C ASN A 369 -56.50 22.84 2.85
N ARG A 370 -57.29 21.79 3.18
CA ARG A 370 -57.90 21.21 4.39
C ARG A 370 -58.72 19.99 3.89
N ILE A 371 -58.51 18.83 4.51
CA ILE A 371 -59.42 17.73 4.91
C ILE A 371 -60.74 17.47 4.13
N ASP A 372 -60.98 16.20 3.75
CA ASP A 372 -62.18 15.32 3.97
C ASP A 372 -62.27 14.26 2.84
N ARG A 373 -62.81 13.03 2.93
CA ARG A 373 -63.09 11.99 3.95
C ARG A 373 -63.71 10.80 3.17
N ASN A 374 -63.50 9.56 3.63
CA ASN A 374 -64.31 8.33 3.39
C ASN A 374 -64.36 7.71 1.96
N SER A 375 -64.49 6.40 1.72
CA SER A 375 -64.84 5.21 2.54
C SER A 375 -64.68 3.93 1.69
N GLY A 376 -64.43 2.76 2.33
CA GLY A 376 -64.88 1.45 1.82
C GLY A 376 -63.87 0.28 1.82
N THR A 377 -63.74 -0.42 2.94
CA THR A 377 -63.27 -1.84 3.04
C THR A 377 -64.46 -2.79 2.69
N PRO A 378 -64.30 -4.12 2.39
CA PRO A 378 -63.69 -5.11 3.32
C PRO A 378 -63.01 -6.41 2.76
N LEU A 379 -62.10 -6.97 3.59
CA LEU A 379 -61.95 -8.40 4.03
C LEU A 379 -61.61 -9.51 2.99
N ARG A 380 -60.90 -10.60 3.27
CA ARG A 380 -59.97 -11.12 4.33
C ARG A 380 -59.45 -12.47 3.78
N ASN A 381 -58.16 -12.75 3.98
CA ASN A 381 -57.53 -13.97 4.57
C ASN A 381 -58.07 -15.38 4.25
N ILE A 382 -57.33 -16.50 4.28
CA ILE A 382 -55.97 -16.97 4.60
C ILE A 382 -56.04 -18.49 4.27
N ALA A 383 -54.95 -19.14 3.85
CA ALA A 383 -54.44 -20.42 4.42
C ALA A 383 -53.54 -21.22 3.46
N THR A 384 -52.34 -21.53 3.95
CA THR A 384 -51.41 -22.60 3.57
C THR A 384 -51.99 -23.99 3.94
N PRO A 385 -51.53 -25.14 3.39
CA PRO A 385 -50.30 -25.81 3.88
C PRO A 385 -49.55 -26.76 2.88
N SER A 386 -48.51 -27.39 3.43
CA SER A 386 -47.47 -28.29 2.89
C SER A 386 -47.81 -29.79 2.71
N ARG A 387 -47.02 -30.52 1.88
CA ARG A 387 -46.25 -31.77 2.18
C ARG A 387 -46.38 -32.96 1.17
N SER A 388 -45.20 -33.47 0.75
CA SER A 388 -44.75 -34.85 0.36
C SER A 388 -45.30 -35.71 -0.80
N SER A 389 -44.33 -36.45 -1.39
CA SER A 389 -44.27 -37.87 -1.81
C SER A 389 -44.35 -38.27 -3.30
N ASP A 390 -43.29 -38.97 -3.73
CA ASP A 390 -43.13 -40.11 -4.65
C ASP A 390 -44.06 -40.32 -5.87
N ARG A 391 -43.43 -40.56 -7.04
CA ARG A 391 -43.55 -41.79 -7.87
C ARG A 391 -42.97 -41.61 -9.29
N THR A 392 -42.01 -42.46 -9.67
CA THR A 392 -41.82 -43.00 -11.05
C THR A 392 -42.83 -44.15 -11.27
N PRO A 393 -43.23 -44.59 -12.51
CA PRO A 393 -42.35 -45.00 -13.62
C PRO A 393 -42.91 -44.83 -15.07
N THR A 394 -42.09 -45.05 -16.11
CA THR A 394 -42.31 -45.87 -17.35
C THR A 394 -41.47 -45.43 -18.57
N THR A 395 -40.77 -46.40 -19.16
CA THR A 395 -39.95 -46.45 -20.42
C THR A 395 -40.86 -46.72 -21.65
N PRO A 396 -40.41 -46.96 -22.93
CA PRO A 396 -39.12 -46.74 -23.65
C PRO A 396 -39.24 -46.27 -25.15
N MET A 397 -38.07 -46.19 -25.84
CA MET A 397 -37.83 -46.17 -27.33
C MET A 397 -37.98 -44.81 -28.04
N ARG A 398 -37.15 -44.37 -29.01
CA ARG A 398 -36.33 -45.07 -30.01
C ARG A 398 -35.27 -44.09 -30.58
N ARG A 399 -34.10 -44.62 -30.96
CA ARG A 399 -32.94 -43.94 -31.60
C ARG A 399 -33.27 -43.20 -32.89
N ILE A 400 -32.64 -42.04 -33.10
CA ILE A 400 -32.13 -41.58 -34.42
C ILE A 400 -30.77 -40.89 -34.19
N ASP A 401 -29.75 -41.39 -34.90
CA ASP A 401 -28.38 -40.87 -34.94
C ASP A 401 -28.29 -39.45 -35.51
N ARG A 402 -27.42 -38.60 -34.94
CA ARG A 402 -26.63 -37.63 -35.71
C ARG A 402 -25.54 -36.95 -34.87
N THR A 403 -24.30 -37.25 -35.24
CA THR A 403 -23.12 -36.35 -35.31
C THR A 403 -22.61 -35.63 -34.06
N SER A 404 -21.43 -36.10 -33.65
CA SER A 404 -20.37 -35.45 -32.88
C SER A 404 -20.25 -33.92 -33.04
N MET A 405 -20.40 -33.19 -31.94
CA MET A 405 -19.62 -31.99 -31.63
C MET A 405 -19.34 -31.96 -30.13
N MET A 406 -18.09 -32.27 -29.75
CA MET A 406 -17.60 -31.99 -28.40
C MET A 406 -17.45 -30.49 -28.22
N THR A 407 -18.17 -29.93 -27.25
CA THR A 407 -17.91 -28.62 -26.69
C THR A 407 -16.58 -28.63 -25.94
N PRO A 408 -15.68 -27.63 -26.11
CA PRO A 408 -14.43 -27.59 -25.38
C PRO A 408 -14.70 -27.34 -23.91
N VAL A 409 -14.26 -28.25 -23.05
CA VAL A 409 -14.22 -28.06 -21.60
C VAL A 409 -13.25 -26.91 -21.32
N LYS A 410 -13.77 -25.81 -20.77
CA LYS A 410 -12.95 -24.68 -20.29
C LYS A 410 -11.95 -25.20 -19.26
N SER A 411 -10.66 -25.00 -19.53
CA SER A 411 -9.62 -25.22 -18.54
C SER A 411 -9.83 -24.30 -17.33
N VAL A 412 -9.82 -24.90 -16.13
CA VAL A 412 -9.88 -24.15 -14.87
C VAL A 412 -8.62 -23.30 -14.79
N LYS A 413 -8.75 -21.97 -14.83
CA LYS A 413 -7.64 -21.05 -14.61
C LYS A 413 -7.13 -21.23 -13.17
N ALA A 414 -5.88 -21.66 -13.02
CA ALA A 414 -5.22 -21.81 -11.73
C ALA A 414 -5.12 -20.45 -11.01
N THR A 415 -5.51 -20.44 -9.73
CA THR A 415 -5.45 -19.26 -8.86
C THR A 415 -4.00 -19.03 -8.41
N PRO A 416 -3.45 -17.80 -8.54
CA PRO A 416 -2.07 -17.51 -8.13
C PRO A 416 -1.89 -17.71 -6.62
N LYS A 417 -0.82 -18.41 -6.23
CA LYS A 417 -0.50 -18.72 -4.82
C LYS A 417 0.71 -17.92 -4.37
N ARG A 418 0.62 -17.30 -3.20
CA ARG A 418 1.68 -16.46 -2.60
C ARG A 418 2.80 -17.36 -2.05
N ILE A 419 4.06 -17.08 -2.43
CA ILE A 419 5.24 -17.85 -1.99
C ILE A 419 5.32 -17.94 -0.46
N GLU A 420 4.96 -16.85 0.22
CA GLU A 420 5.06 -16.67 1.68
C GLU A 420 4.30 -17.73 2.50
N ASN A 421 3.31 -18.42 1.92
CA ASN A 421 2.43 -19.32 2.67
C ASN A 421 2.73 -20.80 2.44
N HIS A 422 3.66 -21.16 1.55
CA HIS A 422 3.75 -22.56 1.07
C HIS A 422 5.15 -23.09 0.77
N LEU A 423 6.23 -22.32 0.99
CA LEU A 423 7.59 -22.86 0.91
C LEU A 423 8.46 -22.26 2.01
N ASN A 424 9.03 -23.12 2.86
CA ASN A 424 10.15 -22.73 3.71
C ASN A 424 11.37 -22.43 2.81
N ASP A 425 12.29 -21.57 3.27
CA ASP A 425 13.49 -21.22 2.50
C ASP A 425 14.33 -22.47 2.15
N ASP A 426 14.20 -23.54 2.94
CA ASP A 426 14.77 -24.86 2.68
C ASP A 426 14.05 -25.61 1.54
N GLU A 427 12.72 -25.54 1.41
CA GLU A 427 12.00 -26.19 0.29
C GLU A 427 12.25 -25.46 -1.05
N ILE A 428 12.48 -24.13 -1.03
CA ILE A 428 12.89 -23.35 -2.21
C ILE A 428 14.34 -23.70 -2.62
N ALA A 429 15.20 -23.96 -1.64
CA ALA A 429 16.57 -24.41 -1.86
C ALA A 429 16.60 -25.86 -2.37
N GLU A 430 15.78 -26.74 -1.79
CA GLU A 430 15.71 -28.18 -2.04
C GLU A 430 15.05 -28.51 -3.40
N LEU A 431 13.97 -27.80 -3.78
CA LEU A 431 13.36 -27.90 -5.12
C LEU A 431 14.29 -27.51 -6.28
N MET A 432 15.43 -26.87 -5.98
CA MET A 432 16.35 -26.30 -6.97
C MET A 432 17.80 -26.69 -6.72
N SER A 433 18.04 -27.59 -5.76
CA SER A 433 19.32 -28.26 -5.49
C SER A 433 19.34 -29.71 -5.94
N GLU A 434 18.25 -30.22 -6.54
CA GLU A 434 18.29 -31.49 -7.27
C GLU A 434 19.06 -31.32 -8.58
N ASP A 435 20.36 -31.13 -8.45
CA ASP A 435 21.39 -31.58 -9.38
C ASP A 435 22.14 -32.74 -8.70
N MET A 436 21.75 -33.97 -9.06
CA MET A 436 22.74 -34.97 -9.47
C MET A 436 22.50 -35.31 -10.93
#